data_AF-A0A1E3XA30-F1
#
_entry.id   AF-A0A1E3XA30-F1
#
_cell.length_a   1.000
_cell.length_b   1.000
_cell.length_c   1.000
_cell.angle_alpha   90.00
_cell.angle_beta   90.00
_cell.angle_gamma   90.00
#
_symmetry.space_group_name_H-M   'P 1'
#
loop_
_entity.id
_entity.type
_entity.pdbx_description
1 polymer ?
#
loop_
_entity_poly.entity_id
_entity_poly.type
_entity_poly.pdbx_seq_one_letter_code
_entity_poly.pdbx_strand_id
1 'polypeptide(L)'
;MLQETGNISNESCLPALLHHENYNGSGYPYGLKGDGINYYGRISRIVDVYDALTSRRPYANVFSSDEACTVMKEKMNGVFDSEILDNFVDYLKSVQVANETSLLNR
;
A
#
# COMPACT_ATOMS: atom_id res chain seq x y z
N MET A 1 -15.37 -9.36 -18.15
CA MET A 1 -14.34 -8.70 -17.29
C MET A 1 -14.89 -7.40 -16.71
N LEU A 2 -14.42 -6.89 -15.56
CA LEU A 2 -14.93 -5.64 -14.96
C LEU A 2 -14.92 -4.44 -15.95
N GLN A 3 -13.90 -4.39 -16.81
CA GLN A 3 -13.73 -3.38 -17.86
C GLN A 3 -14.81 -3.43 -18.95
N GLU A 4 -15.49 -4.56 -19.13
CA GLU A 4 -16.53 -4.74 -20.16
C GLU A 4 -17.92 -4.31 -19.65
N THR A 5 -18.04 -3.96 -18.37
CA THR A 5 -19.33 -3.61 -17.76
C THR A 5 -19.84 -2.23 -18.16
N GLY A 6 -18.98 -1.37 -18.73
CA GLY A 6 -19.32 -0.01 -19.18
C GLY A 6 -19.61 1.01 -18.07
N ASN A 7 -19.69 0.56 -16.81
CA ASN A 7 -20.08 1.39 -15.66
C ASN A 7 -18.91 1.73 -14.73
N ILE A 8 -17.70 1.26 -15.05
CA ILE A 8 -16.49 1.45 -14.23
C ILE A 8 -15.40 2.01 -15.15
N SER A 9 -14.70 3.05 -14.69
CA SER A 9 -13.60 3.64 -15.46
C SER A 9 -12.42 2.67 -15.55
N ASN A 10 -11.64 2.76 -16.61
CA ASN A 10 -10.45 1.92 -16.78
C ASN A 10 -9.45 2.12 -15.65
N GLU A 11 -9.34 3.35 -15.15
CA GLU A 11 -8.44 3.72 -14.04
C GLU A 11 -8.82 2.99 -12.75
N SER A 12 -10.12 2.80 -12.51
CA SER A 12 -10.63 2.10 -11.33
C SER A 12 -10.27 0.60 -11.34
N CYS A 13 -9.92 0.04 -12.50
CA CYS A 13 -9.45 -1.33 -12.63
C CYS A 13 -7.95 -1.48 -12.34
N LEU A 14 -7.18 -0.39 -12.37
CA LEU A 14 -5.72 -0.43 -12.24
C LEU A 14 -5.24 -0.97 -10.89
N PRO A 15 -5.85 -0.61 -9.74
CA PRO A 15 -5.52 -1.26 -8.46
C PRO A 15 -5.69 -2.78 -8.55
N ALA A 16 -6.84 -3.26 -9.04
CA ALA A 16 -7.11 -4.70 -9.14
C ALA A 16 -6.11 -5.42 -10.05
N LEU A 17 -5.71 -4.79 -11.17
CA LEU A 17 -4.79 -5.38 -12.13
C LEU A 17 -3.32 -5.36 -11.68
N LEU A 18 -2.92 -4.35 -10.90
CA LEU A 18 -1.50 -4.03 -10.68
C LEU A 18 -1.05 -4.06 -9.21
N HIS A 19 -1.94 -4.26 -8.22
CA HIS A 19 -1.56 -4.28 -6.79
C HIS A 19 -0.62 -5.44 -6.40
N HIS A 20 -0.28 -6.35 -7.31
CA HIS A 20 0.72 -7.39 -7.11
C HIS A 20 2.03 -7.16 -7.89
N GLU A 21 2.12 -6.09 -8.67
CA GLU A 21 3.38 -5.67 -9.27
C GLU A 21 4.30 -5.10 -8.17
N ASN A 22 5.59 -5.43 -8.26
CA ASN A 22 6.61 -4.93 -7.35
C ASN A 22 7.48 -3.93 -8.11
N TYR A 23 7.88 -2.84 -7.47
CA TYR A 23 8.61 -1.74 -8.11
C TYR A 23 9.92 -2.18 -8.79
N ASN A 24 10.57 -3.25 -8.30
CA ASN A 24 11.78 -3.83 -8.87
C ASN A 24 11.55 -4.78 -10.07
N GLY A 25 10.30 -5.11 -10.40
CA GLY A 25 9.93 -6.02 -11.48
C GLY A 25 9.75 -7.49 -11.09
N SER A 26 9.88 -7.85 -9.80
CA SER A 26 9.67 -9.23 -9.34
C SER A 26 8.20 -9.61 -9.12
N GLY A 27 7.29 -8.68 -9.34
CA GLY A 27 5.86 -8.87 -9.17
C GLY A 27 5.19 -9.52 -10.38
N TYR A 28 3.86 -9.58 -10.32
CA TYR A 28 3.02 -10.22 -11.32
C TYR A 28 1.70 -9.43 -11.47
N PRO A 29 0.93 -9.60 -12.56
CA PRO A 29 1.05 -10.63 -13.61
C PRO A 29 1.96 -10.27 -14.80
N TYR A 30 2.35 -9.01 -14.96
CA TYR A 30 3.05 -8.51 -16.14
C TYR A 30 4.55 -8.30 -15.91
N GLY A 31 5.02 -8.28 -14.66
CA GLY A 31 6.43 -8.08 -14.32
C GLY A 31 6.89 -6.66 -14.62
N LEU A 32 6.01 -5.68 -14.41
CA LEU A 32 6.29 -4.27 -14.66
C LEU A 32 7.27 -3.73 -13.61
N LYS A 33 8.09 -2.75 -14.02
CA LYS A 33 9.14 -2.19 -13.17
C LYS A 33 9.06 -0.66 -13.13
N GLY A 34 9.31 -0.10 -11.95
CA GLY A 34 9.38 1.33 -11.71
C GLY A 34 8.14 2.06 -12.20
N ASP A 35 8.35 3.14 -12.96
CA ASP A 35 7.28 3.95 -13.55
C ASP A 35 6.49 3.24 -14.66
N GLY A 36 6.90 2.04 -15.08
CA GLY A 36 6.07 1.17 -15.91
C GLY A 36 4.80 0.70 -15.18
N ILE A 37 4.79 0.74 -13.84
CA ILE A 37 3.61 0.47 -13.02
C ILE A 37 2.81 1.77 -12.88
N ASN A 38 1.53 1.75 -13.24
CA ASN A 38 0.68 2.91 -13.06
C ASN A 38 0.65 3.36 -11.59
N TYR A 39 0.54 4.66 -11.37
CA TYR A 39 0.53 5.29 -10.05
C TYR A 39 -0.51 4.65 -9.08
N TYR A 40 -1.72 4.35 -9.54
CA TYR A 40 -2.73 3.68 -8.72
C TYR A 40 -2.33 2.25 -8.33
N GLY A 41 -1.63 1.54 -9.21
CA GLY A 41 -1.03 0.24 -8.91
C GLY A 41 0.00 0.33 -7.80
N ARG A 42 0.92 1.29 -7.90
CA ARG A 42 1.96 1.55 -6.88
C ARG A 42 1.36 1.90 -5.51
N ILE A 43 0.35 2.75 -5.46
CA ILE A 43 -0.38 3.06 -4.22
C ILE A 43 -1.06 1.81 -3.67
N SER A 44 -1.81 1.10 -4.51
CA SER A 44 -2.57 -0.07 -4.06
C SER A 44 -1.68 -1.19 -3.51
N ARG A 45 -0.46 -1.35 -4.06
CA ARG A 45 0.54 -2.30 -3.55
C ARG A 45 0.95 -1.99 -2.10
N ILE A 46 1.14 -0.71 -1.77
CA ILE A 46 1.48 -0.26 -0.42
C ILE A 46 0.31 -0.52 0.53
N VAL A 47 -0.91 -0.12 0.14
CA VAL A 47 -2.11 -0.27 0.97
C VAL A 47 -2.45 -1.74 1.24
N ASP A 48 -2.37 -2.59 0.22
CA ASP A 48 -2.63 -4.03 0.33
C ASP A 48 -1.70 -4.72 1.32
N VAL A 49 -0.39 -4.44 1.23
CA VAL A 49 0.60 -5.02 2.16
C VAL A 49 0.45 -4.46 3.57
N TYR A 50 0.25 -3.15 3.71
CA TYR A 50 0.07 -2.54 5.01
C TYR A 50 -1.15 -3.13 5.73
N ASP A 51 -2.31 -3.19 5.06
CA ASP A 51 -3.51 -3.81 5.64
C ASP A 51 -3.27 -5.28 6.01
N ALA A 52 -2.57 -6.04 5.16
CA ALA A 52 -2.24 -7.42 5.45
C ALA A 52 -1.38 -7.61 6.71
N LEU A 53 -0.49 -6.65 7.02
CA LEU A 53 0.35 -6.66 8.22
C LEU A 53 -0.42 -6.21 9.47
N THR A 54 -1.30 -5.22 9.35
CA THR A 54 -1.99 -4.62 10.51
C THR A 54 -3.35 -5.24 10.82
N SER A 55 -3.90 -6.04 9.91
CA SER A 55 -5.22 -6.68 10.12
C SER A 55 -5.12 -7.97 10.94
N ARG A 56 -6.08 -8.16 11.86
CA ARG A 56 -6.26 -9.42 12.61
C ARG A 56 -6.65 -10.54 11.65
N ARG A 57 -5.74 -11.48 11.41
CA ARG A 57 -6.02 -12.72 10.68
C ARG A 57 -5.87 -13.92 11.64
N PRO A 58 -6.64 -15.02 11.47
CA PRO A 58 -6.65 -16.14 12.42
C PRO A 58 -5.28 -16.80 12.68
N TYR A 59 -4.29 -16.54 11.81
CA TYR A 59 -2.99 -17.18 11.80
C TYR A 59 -1.81 -16.20 11.81
N ALA A 60 -2.04 -14.90 12.00
CA ALA A 60 -0.99 -13.88 11.94
C ALA A 60 -0.95 -13.01 13.20
N ASN A 61 0.26 -12.71 13.66
CA ASN A 61 0.49 -11.66 14.65
C ASN A 61 0.16 -10.31 14.00
N VAL A 62 -0.60 -9.49 14.74
CA VAL A 62 -0.97 -8.14 14.31
C VAL A 62 0.22 -7.23 14.54
N PHE A 63 0.74 -6.65 13.47
CA PHE A 63 1.73 -5.58 13.59
C PHE A 63 1.02 -4.27 13.95
N SER A 64 1.63 -3.48 14.82
CA SER A 64 1.32 -2.06 14.95
C SER A 64 1.68 -1.30 13.66
N SER A 65 1.14 -0.09 13.48
CA SER A 65 1.46 0.77 12.34
C SER A 65 2.96 0.97 12.17
N ASP A 66 3.69 1.23 13.25
CA ASP A 66 5.14 1.44 13.24
C ASP A 66 5.91 0.18 12.84
N GLU A 67 5.52 -0.98 13.39
CA GLU A 67 6.17 -2.24 13.04
C GLU A 67 5.90 -2.63 11.58
N ALA A 68 4.68 -2.42 11.09
CA ALA A 68 4.32 -2.68 9.70
C ALA A 68 5.15 -1.78 8.75
N CYS A 69 5.25 -0.48 9.04
CA CYS A 69 6.08 0.45 8.28
C CYS A 69 7.56 0.05 8.29
N THR A 70 8.07 -0.38 9.44
CA THR A 70 9.46 -0.86 9.58
C THR A 70 9.70 -2.09 8.72
N VAL A 71 8.81 -3.08 8.77
CA VAL A 71 8.89 -4.29 7.93
C VAL A 71 8.88 -3.92 6.44
N MET A 72 7.98 -3.03 6.03
CA MET A 72 7.87 -2.59 4.64
C MET A 72 9.14 -1.87 4.15
N LYS A 73 9.76 -1.02 4.98
CA LYS A 73 11.00 -0.32 4.59
C LYS A 73 12.24 -1.21 4.61
N GLU A 74 12.39 -2.04 5.63
CA GLU A 74 13.65 -2.76 5.86
C GLU A 74 13.69 -4.15 5.22
N LYS A 75 12.54 -4.84 5.16
CA LYS A 75 12.48 -6.26 4.74
C LYS A 75 11.96 -6.45 3.32
N MET A 76 11.40 -5.42 2.70
CA MET A 76 10.77 -5.49 1.37
C MET A 76 11.45 -4.55 0.38
N ASN A 77 12.78 -4.59 0.34
CA ASN A 77 13.57 -3.70 -0.51
C ASN A 77 13.21 -3.86 -1.99
N GLY A 78 12.95 -2.73 -2.67
CA GLY A 78 12.55 -2.68 -4.07
C GLY A 78 11.14 -3.18 -4.36
N VAL A 79 10.33 -3.54 -3.35
CA VAL A 79 8.92 -3.92 -3.57
C VAL A 79 8.06 -2.69 -3.84
N PHE A 80 8.35 -1.58 -3.17
CA PHE A 80 7.56 -0.36 -3.23
C PHE A 80 8.30 0.77 -3.93
N ASP A 81 7.52 1.71 -4.45
CA ASP A 81 8.01 3.04 -4.77
C ASP A 81 8.36 3.75 -3.45
N SER A 82 9.63 4.13 -3.28
CA SER A 82 10.11 4.73 -2.03
C SER A 82 9.48 6.08 -1.73
N GLU A 83 9.22 6.90 -2.75
CA GLU A 83 8.62 8.23 -2.56
C GLU A 83 7.18 8.10 -2.06
N ILE A 84 6.40 7.20 -2.67
CA ILE A 84 5.01 6.95 -2.26
C ILE A 84 4.98 6.32 -0.85
N LEU A 85 5.90 5.38 -0.56
CA LEU A 85 5.98 4.75 0.75
C LEU A 85 6.33 5.75 1.85
N ASP A 86 7.27 6.66 1.61
CA ASP A 86 7.64 7.69 2.59
C ASP A 86 6.48 8.65 2.86
N ASN A 87 5.80 9.12 1.81
CA ASN A 87 4.60 9.95 1.94
C ASN A 87 3.48 9.25 2.74
N PHE A 88 3.28 7.94 2.52
CA PHE A 88 2.30 7.16 3.26
C PHE A 88 2.65 7.08 4.76
N VAL A 89 3.92 6.85 5.09
CA VAL A 89 4.39 6.79 6.48
C VAL A 89 4.25 8.14 7.19
N ASP A 90 4.59 9.23 6.51
CA ASP A 90 4.44 10.57 7.06
C ASP A 90 2.97 10.94 7.29
N TYR A 91 2.09 10.53 6.38
CA TYR A 91 0.65 10.66 6.57
C TYR A 91 0.16 9.91 7.81
N LEU A 92 0.54 8.64 8.00
CA LEU A 92 0.14 7.87 9.18
C LEU A 92 0.57 8.52 10.50
N LYS A 93 1.80 9.03 10.57
CA LYS A 93 2.31 9.76 11.73
C LYS A 93 1.48 11.02 12.00
N SER A 94 1.14 11.78 10.96
CA SER A 94 0.34 13.01 11.10
C SER A 94 -1.06 12.72 11.69
N VAL A 95 -1.68 11.60 11.28
CA VAL A 95 -2.99 11.17 11.77
C VAL A 95 -2.92 10.74 13.24
N GLN A 96 -1.85 10.05 13.62
CA GLN A 96 -1.65 9.63 15.02
C GLN A 96 -1.51 10.82 15.96
N VAL A 97 -0.68 11.81 15.60
CA VAL A 97 -0.51 13.05 16.38
C VAL A 97 -1.83 13.81 16.54
N ALA A 98 -2.62 13.91 15.46
CA ALA A 98 -3.92 14.57 15.50
C ALA A 98 -4.91 13.86 16.45
N ASN A 99 -4.92 12.52 16.44
CA ASN A 99 -5.79 11.73 17.31
C ASN A 99 -5.39 11.87 18.80
N GLU A 100 -4.09 11.83 19.11
CA GLU A 100 -3.59 12.03 20.48
C GLU A 100 -3.94 13.43 21.01
N THR A 101 -3.76 14.46 20.18
CA THR A 101 -4.10 15.85 20.53
C THR A 101 -5.61 16.01 20.74
N SER A 102 -6.45 15.33 19.95
CA SER A 102 -7.90 15.36 20.13
C SER A 102 -8.36 14.65 21.41
N LEU A 103 -7.62 13.65 21.90
CA LEU A 103 -7.95 12.93 23.13
C LEU A 103 -7.51 13.69 24.39
N LEU A 104 -6.42 14.45 24.32
CA LEU A 104 -5.93 15.28 25.43
C LEU A 104 -6.77 16.55 25.67
N ASN A 105 -7.53 16.98 24.67
CA ASN A 105 -8.37 18.19 24.74
C ASN A 105 -9.86 17.88 25.05
N ARG A 106 -10.17 16.67 25.53
CA ARG A 106 -11.51 16.25 26.01
C ARG A 106 -11.48 16.04 27.51
#